data_AF-A0A1C3F362-F1
#
_entry.id   AF-A0A1C3F362-F1
#
_cell.length_a   1.000
_cell.length_b   1.000
_cell.length_c   1.000
_cell.angle_alpha   90.00
_cell.angle_beta   90.00
_cell.angle_gamma   90.00
#
_symmetry.space_group_name_H-M   'P 1'
#
loop_
_entity.id
_entity.type
_entity.pdbx_description
1 polymer ?
#
loop_
_entity_poly.entity_id
_entity_poly.type
_entity_poly.pdbx_seq_one_letter_code
_entity_poly.pdbx_strand_id
1 'polypeptide(L)'
;MDNKIDQKTQKALLEALSKAKEHSRQLQDKREQQLWKKIHIPVKLSDALNNLSKNELDKIRQNLGLKNLSSLKKGDLTGKLVNLIPVKFKDILNVLDLERYDMVKRMLKNAGLVMANNISVSKVESLMGYGIAFPGVHLSVVG
;
A
#
# COMPACT_ATOMS: atom_id res chain seq x y z
N MET A 1 2.58 14.94 -47.42
CA MET A 1 3.80 15.13 -46.61
C MET A 1 4.01 13.85 -45.82
N ASP A 2 4.85 12.95 -46.31
CA ASP A 2 5.16 11.69 -45.62
C ASP A 2 6.23 11.92 -44.56
N ASN A 3 5.82 12.00 -43.30
CA ASN A 3 6.74 12.07 -42.16
C ASN A 3 7.26 10.66 -41.86
N LYS A 4 8.15 10.13 -42.71
CA LYS A 4 8.88 8.89 -42.39
C LYS A 4 9.89 9.21 -41.29
N ILE A 5 9.61 8.69 -40.10
CA ILE A 5 10.57 8.70 -38.98
C ILE A 5 11.84 7.98 -39.46
N ASP A 6 12.99 8.65 -39.42
CA ASP A 6 14.27 8.07 -39.80
C ASP A 6 14.60 6.85 -38.91
N GLN A 7 15.26 5.84 -39.47
CA GLN A 7 15.60 4.60 -38.77
C GLN A 7 16.41 4.84 -37.49
N LYS A 8 17.25 5.88 -37.46
CA LYS A 8 18.02 6.26 -36.26
C LYS A 8 17.10 6.74 -35.14
N THR A 9 16.09 7.55 -35.48
CA THR A 9 15.08 8.04 -34.53
C THR A 9 14.20 6.90 -34.02
N GLN A 10 13.80 5.97 -34.89
CA GLN A 10 13.05 4.79 -34.48
C GLN A 10 13.86 3.91 -33.51
N LYS A 11 15.15 3.68 -33.80
CA LYS A 11 16.04 2.90 -32.92
C LYS A 11 16.25 3.57 -31.56
N ALA A 12 16.48 4.88 -31.54
CA ALA A 12 16.63 5.64 -30.30
C ALA A 12 15.34 5.64 -29.47
N LEU A 13 14.17 5.75 -30.11
CA LEU A 13 12.88 5.66 -29.42
C LEU A 13 12.65 4.27 -28.81
N LEU A 14 12.93 3.20 -29.55
CA LEU A 14 12.82 1.83 -29.03
C LEU A 14 13.76 1.58 -27.85
N GLU A 15 14.98 2.11 -27.89
CA GLU A 15 15.94 2.01 -26.78
C GLU A 15 15.49 2.82 -25.55
N ALA A 16 14.92 4.01 -25.75
CA ALA A 16 14.36 4.79 -24.64
C ALA A 16 13.17 4.06 -23.99
N LEU A 17 12.28 3.46 -24.78
CA LEU A 17 11.14 2.69 -24.29
C LEU A 17 11.58 1.42 -23.53
N SER A 18 12.60 0.70 -24.02
CA SER A 18 13.11 -0.49 -23.33
C SER A 18 13.73 -0.13 -21.97
N LYS A 19 14.56 0.93 -21.93
CA LYS A 19 15.14 1.47 -20.69
C LYS A 19 14.06 1.94 -19.71
N ALA A 20 13.02 2.63 -20.19
CA ALA A 20 11.90 3.06 -19.35
C ALA A 20 11.11 1.88 -18.75
N LYS A 21 10.89 0.82 -19.54
CA LYS A 21 10.23 -0.42 -19.08
C LYS A 21 11.07 -1.12 -18.01
N GLU A 22 12.37 -1.24 -18.23
CA GLU A 22 13.28 -1.86 -17.26
C GLU A 22 13.35 -1.07 -15.95
N HIS A 23 13.47 0.25 -16.03
CA HIS A 23 13.44 1.12 -14.86
C HIS A 23 12.12 1.01 -14.08
N SER A 24 10.98 0.95 -14.79
CA SER A 24 9.67 0.76 -14.16
C SER A 24 9.57 -0.58 -13.42
N ARG A 25 10.12 -1.65 -14.00
CA ARG A 25 10.20 -2.98 -13.36
C ARG A 25 11.06 -2.93 -12.09
N GLN A 26 12.25 -2.33 -12.16
CA GLN A 26 13.13 -2.19 -11.00
C GLN A 26 12.47 -1.40 -9.86
N LEU A 27 11.70 -0.36 -10.18
CA LEU A 27 10.94 0.41 -9.19
C LEU A 27 9.83 -0.43 -8.56
N GLN A 28 9.13 -1.24 -9.36
CA GLN A 28 8.10 -2.14 -8.85
C GLN A 28 8.69 -3.19 -7.90
N ASP A 29 9.77 -3.86 -8.30
CA ASP A 29 10.44 -4.88 -7.49
C ASP A 29 10.91 -4.30 -6.14
N LYS A 30 11.47 -3.09 -6.15
CA LYS A 30 11.87 -2.38 -4.92
C LYS A 30 10.67 -2.06 -4.02
N ARG A 31 9.54 -1.64 -4.59
CA ARG A 31 8.32 -1.38 -3.81
C ARG A 31 7.79 -2.66 -3.16
N GLU A 32 7.75 -3.76 -3.91
CA GLU A 32 7.33 -5.05 -3.39
C GLU A 32 8.19 -5.49 -2.20
N GLN A 33 9.52 -5.42 -2.34
CA GLN A 33 10.45 -5.78 -1.26
C GLN A 33 10.27 -4.91 0.00
N GLN A 34 9.97 -3.62 -0.15
CA GLN A 34 9.76 -2.72 0.99
C GLN A 34 8.39 -2.90 1.66
N LEU A 35 7.39 -3.34 0.89
CA LEU A 35 6.01 -3.51 1.34
C LEU A 35 5.87 -4.71 2.28
N TRP A 36 6.51 -5.83 1.94
CA TRP A 36 6.40 -7.10 2.67
C TRP A 36 7.32 -7.14 3.91
N LYS A 37 6.80 -6.68 5.06
CA LYS A 37 7.55 -6.66 6.32
C LYS A 37 7.29 -7.92 7.16
N LYS A 38 8.27 -8.34 7.97
CA LYS A 38 8.07 -9.45 8.91
C LYS A 38 7.04 -9.06 9.97
N ILE A 39 6.03 -9.92 10.18
CA ILE A 39 4.98 -9.71 11.19
C ILE A 39 4.83 -10.92 12.10
N HIS A 40 4.48 -10.65 13.36
CA HIS A 40 4.18 -11.67 14.36
C HIS A 40 2.67 -11.63 14.64
N ILE A 41 2.01 -12.77 14.47
CA ILE A 41 0.56 -12.90 14.66
C ILE A 41 0.33 -13.39 16.10
N PRO A 42 -0.63 -12.82 16.86
CA PRO A 42 -1.59 -11.79 16.49
C PRO A 42 -0.99 -10.37 16.44
N VAL A 43 -1.38 -9.58 15.43
CA VAL A 43 -0.90 -8.21 15.23
C VAL A 43 -1.92 -7.22 15.82
N LYS A 44 -1.47 -6.32 16.69
CA LYS A 44 -2.28 -5.16 17.11
C LYS A 44 -2.16 -4.03 16.09
N LEU A 45 -3.20 -3.21 15.96
CA LEU A 45 -3.20 -2.04 15.07
C LEU A 45 -2.03 -1.08 15.38
N SER A 46 -1.69 -0.90 16.66
CA SER A 46 -0.53 -0.10 17.08
C SER A 46 0.78 -0.61 16.49
N ASP A 47 0.97 -1.93 16.47
CA ASP A 47 2.20 -2.58 16.03
C ASP A 47 2.32 -2.49 14.51
N ALA A 48 1.19 -2.70 13.82
CA ALA A 48 1.10 -2.51 12.38
C ALA A 48 1.43 -1.07 11.95
N LEU A 49 0.86 -0.07 12.63
CA LEU A 49 1.13 1.34 12.35
C LEU A 49 2.57 1.74 12.72
N ASN A 50 3.13 1.18 13.79
CA ASN A 50 4.52 1.44 14.17
C ASN A 50 5.53 0.93 13.13
N ASN A 51 5.16 -0.11 12.36
CA ASN A 51 5.98 -0.60 11.25
C ASN A 51 5.92 0.28 10.00
N LEU A 52 5.02 1.27 9.94
CA LEU A 52 4.95 2.23 8.85
C LEU A 52 5.95 3.37 9.03
N SER A 53 6.42 3.92 7.92
CA SER A 53 7.18 5.17 7.87
C SER A 53 6.27 6.37 8.20
N LYS A 54 6.87 7.51 8.57
CA LYS A 54 6.10 8.73 8.82
C LYS A 54 5.26 9.13 7.60
N ASN A 55 5.84 9.02 6.40
CA ASN A 55 5.15 9.35 5.15
C ASN A 55 3.93 8.45 4.91
N GLU A 56 4.00 7.17 5.25
CA GLU A 56 2.87 6.25 5.15
C GLU A 56 1.77 6.60 6.16
N LEU A 57 2.13 6.95 7.40
CA LEU A 57 1.17 7.43 8.39
C LEU A 57 0.50 8.75 7.96
N ASP A 58 1.27 9.65 7.35
CA ASP A 58 0.76 10.90 6.81
C ASP A 58 -0.20 10.67 5.62
N LYS A 59 0.05 9.65 4.78
CA LYS A 59 -0.92 9.24 3.74
C LYS A 59 -2.23 8.77 4.36
N ILE A 60 -2.18 7.95 5.42
CA ILE A 60 -3.40 7.53 6.15
C ILE A 60 -4.13 8.76 6.69
N ARG A 61 -3.41 9.66 7.36
CA ARG A 61 -3.97 10.92 7.87
C ARG A 61 -4.67 11.73 6.77
N GLN A 62 -4.03 11.88 5.61
CA GLN A 62 -4.58 12.62 4.47
C GLN A 62 -5.83 11.97 3.90
N ASN A 63 -5.80 10.66 3.67
CA ASN A 63 -6.92 9.90 3.12
C ASN A 63 -8.15 9.91 4.05
N LEU A 64 -7.91 9.96 5.36
CA LEU A 64 -8.97 10.09 6.38
C LEU A 64 -9.44 11.54 6.61
N GLY A 65 -8.87 12.51 5.89
CA GLY A 65 -9.22 13.92 6.03
C GLY A 65 -8.86 14.53 7.39
N LEU A 66 -7.89 13.96 8.10
CA LEU A 66 -7.51 14.38 9.45
C LEU A 66 -6.62 15.63 9.40
N LYS A 67 -7.18 16.76 9.81
CA LYS A 67 -6.51 18.08 9.84
C LYS A 67 -5.71 18.26 11.14
N ASN A 68 -4.75 19.18 11.12
CA ASN A 68 -3.95 19.61 12.29
C ASN A 68 -3.08 18.53 12.96
N LEU A 69 -2.80 17.41 12.29
CA LEU A 69 -1.93 16.35 12.82
C LEU A 69 -0.58 16.22 12.06
N SER A 70 -0.31 17.09 11.07
CA SER A 70 0.89 17.01 10.22
C SER A 70 2.20 17.38 10.93
N SER A 71 2.14 18.17 12.00
CA SER A 71 3.30 18.54 12.82
C SER A 71 3.72 17.45 13.80
N LEU A 72 2.90 16.40 13.98
CA LEU A 72 3.16 15.36 14.96
C LEU A 72 4.39 14.52 14.58
N LYS A 73 5.09 14.06 15.62
CA LYS A 73 6.13 13.03 15.48
C LYS A 73 5.47 11.68 15.20
N LYS A 74 6.24 10.74 14.65
CA LYS A 74 5.74 9.41 14.26
C LYS A 74 4.95 8.72 15.39
N GLY A 75 5.50 8.71 16.61
CA GLY A 75 4.86 8.06 17.76
C GLY A 75 3.50 8.68 18.11
N ASP A 76 3.42 10.01 18.19
CA ASP A 76 2.19 10.73 18.49
C ASP A 76 1.14 10.55 17.39
N LEU A 77 1.58 10.57 16.12
CA LEU A 77 0.72 10.33 14.98
C LEU A 77 0.16 8.90 15.00
N THR A 78 0.98 7.89 15.29
CA THR A 78 0.52 6.51 15.47
C THR A 78 -0.53 6.44 16.58
N GLY A 79 -0.27 7.02 17.75
CA GLY A 79 -1.21 7.01 18.87
C GLY A 79 -2.57 7.63 18.54
N LYS A 80 -2.58 8.72 17.75
CA LYS A 80 -3.83 9.31 17.24
C LYS A 80 -4.53 8.41 16.23
N LEU A 81 -3.79 7.83 15.28
CA LEU A 81 -4.36 7.00 14.23
C LEU A 81 -4.99 5.71 14.76
N VAL A 82 -4.41 5.07 15.79
CA VAL A 82 -5.00 3.88 16.44
C VAL A 82 -6.43 4.14 16.90
N ASN A 83 -6.71 5.35 17.40
CA ASN A 83 -8.02 5.71 17.91
C ASN A 83 -8.96 6.24 16.81
N LEU A 84 -8.42 6.94 15.81
CA LEU A 84 -9.21 7.60 14.77
C LEU A 84 -9.63 6.67 13.64
N ILE A 85 -8.80 5.67 13.29
CA ILE A 85 -9.12 4.71 12.21
C ILE A 85 -10.43 3.96 12.51
N PRO A 86 -10.64 3.36 13.70
CA PRO A 86 -11.90 2.67 14.01
C PRO A 86 -13.12 3.60 13.95
N VAL A 87 -13.00 4.84 14.45
CA VAL A 87 -14.08 5.83 14.43
C VAL A 87 -14.44 6.21 12.99
N LYS A 88 -13.45 6.26 12.10
CA LYS A 88 -13.63 6.57 10.69
C LYS A 88 -13.96 5.36 9.82
N PHE A 89 -14.06 4.16 10.39
CA PHE A 89 -14.20 2.93 9.62
C PHE A 89 -15.41 2.96 8.66
N LYS A 90 -16.56 3.48 9.11
CA LYS A 90 -17.74 3.64 8.24
C LYS A 90 -17.47 4.56 7.05
N ASP A 91 -16.81 5.70 7.27
CA ASP A 91 -16.45 6.66 6.22
C ASP A 91 -15.48 6.01 5.22
N ILE A 92 -14.54 5.23 5.73
CA ILE A 92 -13.57 4.48 4.91
C ILE A 92 -14.30 3.49 3.99
N LEU A 93 -15.27 2.73 4.48
CA LEU A 93 -16.01 1.77 3.65
C LEU A 93 -16.77 2.45 2.51
N ASN A 94 -17.26 3.68 2.70
CA ASN A 94 -18.00 4.42 1.67
C ASN A 94 -17.14 4.90 0.49
N VAL A 95 -15.81 4.95 0.65
CA VAL A 95 -14.89 5.38 -0.41
C VAL A 95 -14.21 4.23 -1.15
N LEU A 96 -14.43 2.98 -0.71
CA LEU A 96 -13.92 1.81 -1.39
C LEU A 96 -14.78 1.48 -2.62
N ASP A 97 -14.12 1.03 -3.69
CA ASP A 97 -14.85 0.36 -4.77
C ASP A 97 -15.31 -1.04 -4.32
N LEU A 98 -16.19 -1.64 -5.12
CA LEU A 98 -16.78 -2.94 -4.82
C LEU A 98 -15.71 -4.03 -4.63
N GLU A 99 -14.65 -4.01 -5.42
CA GLU A 99 -13.58 -5.00 -5.34
C GLU A 99 -12.81 -4.91 -4.01
N ARG A 100 -12.42 -3.70 -3.60
CA ARG A 100 -11.74 -3.43 -2.32
C ARG A 100 -12.66 -3.73 -1.15
N TYR A 101 -13.92 -3.37 -1.24
CA TYR A 101 -14.92 -3.68 -0.21
C TYR A 101 -15.09 -5.19 0.00
N ASP A 102 -15.19 -5.96 -1.08
CA ASP A 102 -15.25 -7.42 -1.01
C ASP A 102 -13.94 -8.04 -0.50
N MET A 103 -12.80 -7.38 -0.71
CA MET A 103 -11.54 -7.77 -0.07
C MET A 103 -11.58 -7.60 1.45
N VAL A 104 -12.11 -6.49 1.95
CA VAL A 104 -12.29 -6.25 3.39
C VAL A 104 -13.24 -7.30 3.99
N LYS A 105 -14.35 -7.62 3.32
CA LYS A 105 -15.25 -8.70 3.76
C LYS A 105 -14.55 -10.05 3.87
N ARG A 106 -13.70 -10.40 2.88
CA ARG A 106 -12.92 -11.65 2.91
C ARG A 106 -11.94 -11.68 4.09
N MET A 107 -11.27 -10.55 4.37
CA MET A 107 -10.41 -10.43 5.55
C MET A 107 -11.20 -10.69 6.84
N LEU A 108 -12.37 -10.07 7.00
CA LEU A 108 -13.20 -10.24 8.19
C LEU A 108 -13.67 -11.70 8.39
N LYS A 109 -13.97 -12.42 7.31
CA LYS A 109 -14.35 -13.85 7.36
C LYS A 109 -13.21 -14.77 7.81
N ASN A 110 -11.96 -14.38 7.55
CA ASN A 110 -10.76 -15.18 7.80
C ASN A 110 -9.93 -14.62 8.98
N ALA A 111 -10.60 -14.13 10.04
CA ALA A 111 -9.96 -13.57 11.24
C ALA A 111 -8.93 -12.45 10.96
N GLY A 112 -9.13 -11.68 9.89
CA GLY A 112 -8.26 -10.58 9.47
C GLY A 112 -7.10 -10.98 8.56
N LEU A 113 -6.97 -12.25 8.17
CA LEU A 113 -5.86 -12.74 7.35
C LEU A 113 -6.31 -13.12 5.94
N VAL A 114 -5.56 -12.68 4.93
CA VAL A 114 -5.75 -13.07 3.52
C VAL A 114 -4.38 -13.25 2.87
N MET A 115 -4.22 -14.35 2.14
CA MET A 115 -3.03 -14.60 1.34
C MET A 115 -2.97 -13.61 0.17
N ALA A 116 -1.82 -12.99 -0.03
CA ALA A 116 -1.64 -11.94 -1.04
C ALA A 116 -1.18 -12.43 -2.42
N ASN A 117 -1.17 -13.75 -2.65
CA ASN A 117 -0.72 -14.37 -3.91
C ASN A 117 -1.36 -13.76 -5.17
N ASN A 118 -2.62 -13.32 -5.09
CA ASN A 118 -3.36 -12.78 -6.23
C ASN A 118 -3.80 -11.31 -6.00
N ILE A 119 -3.15 -10.58 -5.09
CA ILE A 119 -3.48 -9.18 -4.80
C ILE A 119 -2.38 -8.30 -5.34
N SER A 120 -2.72 -7.36 -6.23
CA SER A 120 -1.75 -6.39 -6.73
C SER A 120 -1.26 -5.47 -5.62
N VAL A 121 0.01 -5.09 -5.67
CA VAL A 121 0.69 -4.15 -4.76
C VAL A 121 -0.13 -2.88 -4.57
N SER A 122 -0.64 -2.30 -5.67
CA SER A 122 -1.47 -1.09 -5.64
C SER A 122 -2.74 -1.24 -4.79
N LYS A 123 -3.40 -2.41 -4.82
CA LYS A 123 -4.57 -2.67 -3.98
C LYS A 123 -4.19 -2.75 -2.51
N VAL A 124 -3.07 -3.39 -2.20
CA VAL A 124 -2.53 -3.46 -0.83
C VAL A 124 -2.18 -2.06 -0.33
N GLU A 125 -1.44 -1.28 -1.12
CA GLU A 125 -1.07 0.10 -0.80
C GLU A 125 -2.30 0.99 -0.60
N SER A 126 -3.35 0.80 -1.40
CA SER A 126 -4.60 1.54 -1.25
C SER A 126 -5.28 1.24 0.10
N LEU A 127 -5.47 -0.03 0.45
CA LEU A 127 -6.06 -0.39 1.75
C LEU A 127 -5.17 0.01 2.94
N MET A 128 -3.85 -0.13 2.80
CA MET A 128 -2.88 0.34 3.78
C MET A 128 -2.96 1.85 3.95
N GLY A 129 -3.15 2.59 2.86
CA GLY A 129 -3.38 4.03 2.86
C GLY A 129 -4.66 4.47 3.56
N TYR A 130 -5.58 3.56 3.88
CA TYR A 130 -6.74 3.83 4.75
C TYR A 130 -6.57 3.22 6.16
N GLY A 131 -5.46 2.54 6.43
CA GLY A 131 -5.22 1.84 7.70
C GLY A 131 -6.09 0.58 7.87
N ILE A 132 -6.56 -0.03 6.77
CA ILE A 132 -7.45 -1.19 6.82
C ILE A 132 -6.67 -2.51 6.79
N ALA A 133 -5.66 -2.59 5.92
CA ALA A 133 -4.89 -3.81 5.72
C ALA A 133 -3.40 -3.50 5.77
N PHE A 134 -2.64 -4.39 6.39
CA PHE A 134 -1.21 -4.23 6.58
C PHE A 134 -0.49 -5.44 5.98
N PRO A 135 0.33 -5.26 4.94
CA PRO A 135 1.09 -6.36 4.35
C PRO A 135 2.12 -6.88 5.33
N GLY A 136 2.28 -8.20 5.35
CA GLY A 136 3.37 -8.80 6.08
C GLY A 136 3.63 -10.24 5.69
N VAL A 137 4.84 -10.68 6.01
CA VAL A 137 5.30 -12.06 5.86
C VAL A 137 5.35 -12.67 7.25
N HIS A 138 4.56 -13.71 7.46
CA HIS A 138 4.66 -14.54 8.64
C HIS A 138 5.53 -15.75 8.34
N LEU A 139 6.61 -15.93 9.11
CA LEU A 139 7.40 -17.15 9.08
C LEU A 139 6.62 -18.19 9.89
N SER A 140 5.72 -18.92 9.24
CA SER A 140 5.24 -20.18 9.78
C SER A 140 6.44 -21.13 9.85
N VAL A 141 6.93 -21.39 11.07
CA VAL A 141 7.77 -22.57 11.31
C VAL A 141 6.90 -23.76 10.93
N VAL A 142 7.29 -24.42 9.84
CA VAL A 142 6.76 -25.74 9.49
C VAL A 142 7.19 -26.66 10.64
N GLY A 143 6.25 -27.00 11.51
CA GLY A 143 6.37 -28.08 12.49
C GLY A 143 5.79 -29.35 11.92
#